data_AF-A0A072NVV4-F1
#
_entry.id   AF-A0A072NVV4-F1
#
_cell.length_a   1.000
_cell.length_b   1.000
_cell.length_c   1.000
_cell.angle_alpha   90.00
_cell.angle_beta   90.00
_cell.angle_gamma   90.00
#
_symmetry.space_group_name_H-M   'P 1'
#
loop_
_entity.id
_entity.type
_entity.pdbx_description
1 polymer ?
#
loop_
_entity_poly.entity_id
_entity_poly.type
_entity_poly.pdbx_seq_one_letter_code
_entity_poly.pdbx_strand_id
1 'polypeptide(L)'
;AGPKKGLGAYSRYTLADEKIAFKLPAAITAPAASTIPLAAATAWLALFSESCLKIARGDKQTVLIWGGSSSVGQDAIQLVHDILL
;
A
#
# COMPACT_ATOMS: atom_id res chain seq x y z
N ALA A 1 3.44 8.91 -21.30
CA ALA A 1 2.11 9.54 -21.19
C ALA A 1 2.11 10.46 -19.97
N GLY A 2 1.77 11.74 -20.14
CA GLY A 2 1.75 12.70 -19.03
C GLY A 2 0.51 12.53 -18.12
N PRO A 3 0.49 13.16 -16.94
CA PRO A 3 -0.68 13.17 -16.07
C PRO A 3 -1.88 13.76 -16.81
N LYS A 4 -2.99 13.02 -16.84
CA LYS A 4 -4.24 13.49 -17.43
C LYS A 4 -4.80 14.61 -16.54
N LYS A 5 -4.95 15.81 -17.10
CA LYS A 5 -5.51 16.98 -16.40
C LYS A 5 -6.91 16.62 -15.86
N GLY A 6 -7.10 16.78 -14.55
CA GLY A 6 -8.37 16.48 -13.86
C GLY A 6 -8.47 15.12 -13.17
N LEU A 7 -7.46 14.25 -13.28
CA LEU A 7 -7.45 12.90 -12.68
C LEU A 7 -6.49 12.76 -11.48
N GLY A 8 -6.41 13.78 -10.62
CA GLY A 8 -5.57 13.78 -9.41
C GLY A 8 -6.37 14.09 -8.13
N ALA A 9 -5.77 13.85 -6.96
CA ALA A 9 -6.43 14.05 -5.68
C ALA A 9 -6.27 15.46 -5.07
N TYR A 10 -5.42 16.32 -5.65
CA TYR A 10 -5.23 17.71 -5.19
C TYR A 10 -6.33 18.64 -5.73
N SER A 11 -7.56 18.35 -5.35
CA SER A 11 -8.79 19.06 -5.72
C SER A 11 -9.86 18.82 -4.65
N ARG A 12 -10.90 19.66 -4.58
CA ARG A 12 -12.05 19.43 -3.69
C ARG A 12 -12.81 18.15 -4.04
N TYR A 13 -12.77 17.74 -5.30
CA TYR A 13 -13.41 16.54 -5.82
C TYR A 13 -12.51 15.87 -6.85
N THR A 14 -12.56 14.54 -6.91
CA THR A 14 -11.84 13.73 -7.92
C THR A 14 -12.66 12.52 -8.32
N LEU A 15 -12.40 11.99 -9.50
CA LEU A 15 -13.00 10.74 -9.96
C LEU A 15 -12.08 9.59 -9.54
N ALA A 16 -12.64 8.61 -8.83
CA ALA A 16 -11.96 7.38 -8.45
C ALA A 16 -12.78 6.18 -8.95
N ASP A 17 -12.09 5.14 -9.39
CA ASP A 17 -12.74 3.87 -9.75
C ASP A 17 -13.19 3.16 -8.46
N GLU A 18 -14.45 2.73 -8.42
CA GLU A 18 -15.04 2.06 -7.27
C GLU A 18 -14.29 0.77 -6.89
N LYS A 19 -13.65 0.09 -7.83
CA LYS A 19 -12.92 -1.16 -7.61
C LYS A 19 -11.67 -0.99 -6.75
N ILE A 20 -11.17 0.23 -6.65
CA ILE A 20 -10.00 0.60 -5.83
C ILE A 20 -10.37 1.60 -4.73
N ALA A 21 -11.67 1.81 -4.48
CA ALA A 21 -12.18 2.65 -3.41
C ALA A 21 -12.63 1.78 -2.24
N PHE A 22 -12.16 2.09 -1.04
CA PHE A 22 -12.44 1.30 0.17
C PHE A 22 -13.17 2.16 1.21
N LYS A 23 -14.02 1.51 2.02
CA LYS A 23 -14.69 2.18 3.13
C LYS A 23 -13.66 2.58 4.19
N LEU A 24 -13.69 3.84 4.60
CA LEU A 24 -12.89 4.35 5.70
C LEU A 24 -13.39 3.75 7.03
N PRO A 25 -12.56 3.04 7.81
CA PRO A 25 -12.94 2.57 9.14
C PRO A 25 -13.19 3.74 10.10
N ALA A 26 -14.18 3.61 10.99
CA ALA A 26 -14.54 4.67 11.94
C ALA A 26 -13.42 5.01 12.96
N ALA A 27 -12.46 4.10 13.14
CA ALA A 27 -11.35 4.26 14.08
C ALA A 27 -10.22 5.17 13.57
N ILE A 28 -10.22 5.54 12.28
CA ILE A 28 -9.13 6.31 11.66
C ILE A 28 -9.64 7.59 11.00
N THR A 29 -8.87 8.67 11.11
CA THR A 29 -9.21 9.95 10.49
C THR A 29 -8.93 9.91 8.98
N ALA A 30 -9.67 10.73 8.21
CA ALA A 30 -9.46 10.80 6.76
C ALA A 30 -8.01 11.17 6.35
N PRO A 31 -7.32 12.13 7.02
CA PRO A 31 -5.92 12.42 6.71
C PRO A 31 -4.99 11.23 6.95
N ALA A 32 -5.14 10.54 8.10
CA ALA A 32 -4.31 9.36 8.41
C ALA A 32 -4.58 8.21 7.43
N ALA A 33 -5.83 7.99 7.04
CA ALA A 33 -6.14 6.96 6.05
C ALA A 33 -5.67 7.30 4.64
N SER A 34 -5.54 8.59 4.29
CA SER A 34 -5.12 9.00 2.95
C SER A 34 -3.67 8.65 2.62
N THR A 35 -2.82 8.37 3.62
CA THR A 35 -1.41 8.03 3.44
C THR A 35 -1.17 6.56 3.09
N ILE A 36 -2.15 5.69 3.39
CA ILE A 36 -2.00 4.22 3.33
C ILE A 36 -2.10 3.66 1.90
N PRO A 37 -3.08 4.02 1.05
CA PRO A 37 -3.42 3.22 -0.12
C PRO A 37 -2.28 2.98 -1.10
N LEU A 38 -1.52 4.04 -1.43
CA LEU A 38 -0.43 3.94 -2.39
C LEU A 38 0.74 3.13 -1.84
N ALA A 39 1.15 3.42 -0.60
CA ALA A 39 2.31 2.80 0.01
C ALA A 39 2.06 1.31 0.34
N ALA A 40 0.91 0.99 0.94
CA ALA A 40 0.51 -0.37 1.26
C ALA A 40 0.32 -1.22 0.00
N ALA A 41 -0.33 -0.70 -1.06
CA ALA A 41 -0.47 -1.42 -2.31
C ALA A 41 0.88 -1.71 -2.97
N THR A 42 1.81 -0.73 -2.91
CA THR A 42 3.17 -0.91 -3.43
C THR A 42 3.92 -1.99 -2.67
N ALA A 43 3.88 -1.95 -1.34
CA ALA A 43 4.50 -2.96 -0.48
C ALA A 43 3.91 -4.36 -0.74
N TRP A 44 2.58 -4.46 -0.82
CA TRP A 44 1.88 -5.72 -1.10
C TRP A 44 2.30 -6.33 -2.44
N LEU A 45 2.32 -5.53 -3.51
CA LEU A 45 2.72 -6.01 -4.83
C LEU A 45 4.18 -6.44 -4.84
N ALA A 46 5.08 -5.68 -4.23
CA ALA A 46 6.50 -6.03 -4.17
C ALA A 46 6.73 -7.37 -3.46
N LEU A 47 6.02 -7.61 -2.35
CA LEU A 47 6.18 -8.82 -1.53
C LEU A 47 5.48 -10.03 -2.14
N PHE A 48 4.25 -9.89 -2.64
CA PHE A 48 3.37 -11.02 -2.93
C PHE A 48 2.99 -11.19 -4.40
N SER A 49 3.26 -10.22 -5.27
CA SER A 49 3.00 -10.38 -6.70
C SER A 49 3.87 -11.50 -7.29
N GLU A 50 3.29 -12.28 -8.20
CA GLU A 50 3.97 -13.31 -9.01
C GLU A 50 5.16 -12.76 -9.81
N SER A 51 5.12 -11.47 -10.15
CA SER A 51 6.16 -10.78 -10.92
C SER A 51 7.27 -10.17 -10.05
N CYS A 52 7.18 -10.29 -8.73
CA CYS A 52 8.11 -9.68 -7.77
C CYS A 52 8.71 -10.75 -6.85
N LEU A 53 8.74 -10.55 -5.53
CA LEU A 53 9.33 -11.53 -4.62
C LEU A 53 8.50 -12.80 -4.47
N LYS A 54 7.17 -12.74 -4.69
CA LYS A 54 6.24 -13.87 -4.59
C LYS A 54 6.44 -14.68 -3.29
N ILE A 55 6.48 -13.99 -2.16
CA ILE A 55 6.62 -14.62 -0.85
C ILE A 55 5.35 -15.43 -0.56
N ALA A 56 5.48 -16.71 -0.26
CA ALA A 56 4.36 -17.54 0.14
C ALA A 56 3.97 -17.26 1.60
N ARG A 57 2.67 -17.27 1.89
CA ARG A 57 2.18 -17.10 3.26
C ARG A 57 2.64 -18.26 4.14
N GLY A 58 3.14 -17.96 5.34
CA GLY A 58 3.66 -18.96 6.28
C GLY A 58 5.03 -19.54 5.93
N ASP A 59 5.69 -19.05 4.88
CA ASP A 59 7.08 -19.43 4.59
C ASP A 59 8.04 -18.63 5.47
N LYS A 60 8.89 -19.32 6.25
CA LYS A 60 9.82 -18.68 7.18
C LYS A 60 11.04 -18.19 6.43
N GLN A 61 10.91 -17.01 5.83
CA GLN A 61 11.97 -16.35 5.07
C GLN A 61 12.44 -15.07 5.77
N THR A 62 13.73 -14.76 5.67
CA THR A 62 14.27 -13.46 6.12
C THR A 62 14.16 -12.45 4.98
N VAL A 63 13.45 -11.35 5.21
CA VAL A 63 13.26 -10.27 4.22
C VAL A 63 14.06 -9.03 4.64
N LEU A 64 14.91 -8.53 3.74
CA LEU A 64 15.62 -7.26 3.93
C LEU A 64 14.81 -6.10 3.34
N ILE A 65 14.41 -5.15 4.17
CA ILE A 65 13.68 -3.94 3.76
C ILE A 65 14.60 -2.74 3.86
N TRP A 66 15.02 -2.21 2.70
CA TRP A 66 15.79 -0.98 2.63
C TRP A 66 14.89 0.23 2.94
N GLY A 67 15.37 1.15 3.77
CA GLY A 67 14.60 2.35 4.13
C GLY A 67 13.32 2.04 4.91
N GLY A 68 13.39 1.14 5.89
CA GLY A 68 12.25 0.72 6.72
C GLY A 68 11.49 1.84 7.45
N SER A 69 12.08 3.03 7.59
CA SER A 69 11.41 4.23 8.15
C SER A 69 10.61 5.04 7.13
N SER A 70 10.66 4.69 5.85
CA SER A 70 9.84 5.31 4.80
C SER A 70 8.41 4.79 4.82
N SER A 71 7.48 5.49 4.15
CA SER A 71 6.06 5.05 4.09
C SER A 71 5.92 3.61 3.57
N VAL A 72 6.52 3.30 2.42
CA VAL A 72 6.46 1.94 1.84
C VAL A 72 7.20 0.93 2.72
N GLY A 73 8.33 1.32 3.31
CA GLY A 73 9.11 0.45 4.19
C GLY A 73 8.35 0.05 5.45
N GLN A 74 7.64 0.99 6.08
CA GLN A 74 6.83 0.73 7.27
C GLN A 74 5.65 -0.20 6.95
N ASP A 75 4.97 0.01 5.83
CA ASP A 75 3.88 -0.88 5.40
C ASP A 75 4.40 -2.29 5.06
N ALA A 76 5.57 -2.40 4.40
CA ALA A 76 6.20 -3.68 4.11
C ALA A 76 6.58 -4.44 5.38
N ILE A 77 7.15 -3.76 6.39
CA ILE A 77 7.50 -4.39 7.68
C ILE A 77 6.24 -4.96 8.35
N GLN A 78 5.16 -4.18 8.39
CA GLN A 78 3.89 -4.61 9.00
C GLN A 78 3.28 -5.81 8.26
N LEU A 79 3.25 -5.78 6.92
CA LEU A 79 2.73 -6.88 6.11
C LEU A 79 3.53 -8.17 6.29
N VAL A 80 4.86 -8.08 6.30
CA VAL A 80 5.73 -9.24 6.54
C VAL A 80 5.53 -9.78 7.95
N HIS A 81 5.40 -8.92 8.96
CA HIS A 81 5.18 -9.35 10.34
C HIS A 81 3.84 -10.09 10.53
N ASP A 82 2.75 -9.55 9.98
CA ASP A 82 1.39 -10.11 10.15
C ASP A 82 1.15 -11.37 9.31
N ILE A 83 1.81 -11.51 8.15
CA ILE A 83 1.57 -12.62 7.19
C ILE A 83 2.58 -13.76 7.35
N LEU A 84 3.77 -13.51 7.93
CA LEU A 84 4.79 -14.55 8.17
C LEU A 84 4.79 -15.12 9.59
N LEU A 85 4.03 -14.53 10.53
CA LEU A 85 3.77 -15.10 11.86
C LEU A 85 2.42 -15.79 11.90
#